data_AF-A0A7C7CB21-F1
#
_entry.id   AF-A0A7C7CB21-F1
#
_cell.length_a   1.000
_cell.length_b   1.000
_cell.length_c   1.000
_cell.angle_alpha   90.00
_cell.angle_beta   90.00
_cell.angle_gamma   90.00
#
_symmetry.space_group_name_H-M   'P 1'
#
loop_
_entity.id
_entity.type
_entity.pdbx_description
1 polymer ?
#
loop_
_entity_poly.entity_id
_entity_poly.type
_entity_poly.pdbx_seq_one_letter_code
_entity_poly.pdbx_strand_id
1 'polypeptide(L)'
;MGKFSFLRIATVSCCMLMSNAWASQFVLTVNNGSGSKVYEEGATLHVWAYPYENASKATMTDELPTVPIGGEIDETMVTRVFDHWEGDVATLDDITSVHTTMMMPAAVTTITAIYRDVPRWRNPRVMSSFPPNYHSVLFMLHGGGGCATCMFLGTTDQNFINDALSLGYAVVALDSWDRFTGQWDDGRTVADNADMRRLGEVRQDLINQGHMQTDDPIYMLGASNGSLFATLFDQVNAVDMGFPVVATALVVGPGYDDMLASTDVPTMFVLAENDSSPNGVGPTAAAFLNYNNLSNRGIPTAFWISHPAPVHAHLWWGVEGLNRADSTAIFNSLNDNAFLDVRGYLIENPKWSGWQAVIPVKYADFMRPIEDYIYVAYAEHRFVGDFNNKIFQFFAEHAPIIPPTITGLSASSGVVGDLITISGEAFTGTNVVFLGSTAASFVVISDTQIDVTVPAGASTSRFRVFTDGGNDQSVVFMVN
;
A
#
# COMPACT_ATOMS: atom_id res chain seq x y z
N MET A 1 -16.57 96.45 -37.86
CA MET A 1 -17.28 97.38 -36.96
C MET A 1 -18.37 96.61 -36.23
N GLY A 2 -18.26 96.49 -34.89
CA GLY A 2 -19.30 96.19 -33.86
C GLY A 2 -20.28 95.00 -34.04
N LYS A 3 -20.97 94.44 -33.04
CA LYS A 3 -20.91 94.41 -31.56
C LYS A 3 -22.16 93.58 -31.11
N PHE A 4 -22.04 92.79 -30.04
CA PHE A 4 -23.08 92.32 -29.07
C PHE A 4 -24.15 91.23 -29.39
N SER A 5 -23.96 90.05 -28.75
CA SER A 5 -24.69 89.41 -27.62
C SER A 5 -26.23 89.25 -27.51
N PHE A 6 -26.62 87.96 -27.37
CA PHE A 6 -27.57 87.26 -26.45
C PHE A 6 -29.03 87.73 -26.15
N LEU A 7 -30.01 86.82 -26.31
CA LEU A 7 -30.86 86.25 -25.22
C LEU A 7 -31.72 85.03 -25.71
N ARG A 8 -31.94 84.02 -24.83
CA ARG A 8 -32.73 82.77 -25.02
C ARG A 8 -34.19 82.92 -24.57
N ILE A 9 -35.12 82.06 -25.07
CA ILE A 9 -35.99 81.10 -24.31
C ILE A 9 -36.98 80.33 -25.24
N ALA A 10 -36.93 78.98 -25.15
CA ALA A 10 -37.96 77.90 -25.20
C ALA A 10 -39.09 77.87 -26.30
N THR A 11 -39.62 76.76 -26.86
CA THR A 11 -39.62 75.31 -26.54
C THR A 11 -40.26 74.48 -27.69
N VAL A 12 -39.96 73.16 -27.72
CA VAL A 12 -40.76 71.98 -28.16
C VAL A 12 -40.56 71.36 -29.57
N SER A 13 -39.93 70.17 -29.54
CA SER A 13 -40.13 68.88 -30.23
C SER A 13 -40.50 68.78 -31.72
N CYS A 14 -39.71 67.98 -32.45
CA CYS A 14 -40.09 66.58 -32.72
C CYS A 14 -38.86 65.72 -33.04
N CYS A 15 -38.80 64.56 -32.39
CA CYS A 15 -37.73 63.59 -32.35
C CYS A 15 -37.90 62.59 -33.51
N MET A 16 -36.86 62.36 -34.32
CA MET A 16 -36.80 61.22 -35.24
C MET A 16 -36.06 60.10 -34.52
N LEU A 17 -36.82 59.22 -33.85
CA LEU A 17 -36.31 58.01 -33.22
C LEU A 17 -35.92 57.02 -34.33
N MET A 18 -34.62 56.81 -34.53
CA MET A 18 -34.15 55.51 -34.98
C MET A 18 -34.32 54.54 -33.81
N SER A 19 -35.37 53.72 -33.86
CA SER A 19 -35.48 52.57 -32.95
C SER A 19 -34.45 51.53 -33.40
N ASN A 20 -33.28 51.52 -32.75
CA ASN A 20 -32.54 50.27 -32.60
C ASN A 20 -33.47 49.35 -31.81
N ALA A 21 -34.10 48.39 -32.49
CA ALA A 21 -34.75 47.28 -31.82
C ALA A 21 -33.62 46.51 -31.11
N TRP A 22 -33.47 46.73 -29.82
CA TRP A 22 -32.57 45.94 -28.99
C TRP A 22 -33.05 44.50 -29.11
N ALA A 23 -32.17 43.57 -29.52
CA ALA A 23 -32.50 42.16 -29.49
C ALA A 23 -32.97 41.82 -28.07
N SER A 24 -34.14 41.21 -27.96
CA SER A 24 -34.69 40.85 -26.65
C SER A 24 -33.72 39.91 -25.96
N GLN A 25 -33.33 40.25 -24.73
CA GLN A 25 -32.40 39.47 -23.94
C GLN A 25 -33.16 38.60 -22.94
N PHE A 26 -32.76 37.34 -22.83
CA PHE A 26 -33.41 36.35 -21.97
C PHE A 26 -32.38 35.62 -21.12
N VAL A 27 -32.82 35.17 -19.94
CA VAL A 27 -31.97 34.43 -19.00
C VAL A 27 -32.00 32.94 -19.34
N LEU A 28 -30.81 32.35 -19.52
CA LEU A 28 -30.62 30.91 -19.50
C LEU A 28 -30.08 30.50 -18.12
N THR A 29 -30.75 29.55 -17.49
CA THR A 29 -30.26 28.85 -16.29
C THR A 29 -29.92 27.42 -16.67
N VAL A 30 -28.65 27.05 -16.49
CA VAL A 30 -28.12 25.70 -16.64
C VAL A 30 -27.81 25.15 -15.25
N ASN A 31 -28.57 24.15 -14.81
CA ASN A 31 -28.34 23.47 -13.54
C ASN A 31 -27.41 22.26 -13.74
N ASN A 32 -26.49 22.03 -12.82
CA ASN A 32 -25.47 20.96 -12.87
C ASN A 32 -24.64 20.99 -14.17
N GLY A 33 -24.35 22.19 -14.65
CA GLY A 33 -23.64 22.42 -15.90
C GLY A 33 -23.35 23.90 -16.11
N SER A 34 -22.65 24.20 -17.20
CA SER A 34 -22.17 25.53 -17.53
C SER A 34 -22.92 26.14 -18.71
N GLY A 35 -22.95 27.48 -18.74
CA GLY A 35 -23.63 28.24 -19.79
C GLY A 35 -24.66 29.23 -19.25
N SER A 36 -24.96 29.21 -17.93
CA SER A 36 -25.90 30.14 -17.28
C SER A 36 -25.50 31.61 -17.48
N LYS A 37 -26.31 32.37 -18.22
CA LYS A 37 -26.11 33.80 -18.47
C LYS A 37 -27.36 34.41 -19.10
N VAL A 38 -27.34 35.72 -19.30
CA VAL A 38 -28.26 36.44 -20.20
C VAL A 38 -27.71 36.39 -21.63
N TYR A 39 -28.56 36.00 -22.59
CA TYR A 39 -28.24 35.95 -24.01
C TYR A 39 -29.30 36.66 -24.85
N GLU A 40 -28.92 37.05 -26.06
CA GLU A 40 -29.86 37.56 -27.06
C GLU A 40 -30.68 36.41 -27.66
N GLU A 41 -31.96 36.65 -27.90
CA GLU A 41 -32.83 35.74 -28.66
C GLU A 41 -32.19 35.34 -30.00
N GLY A 42 -32.23 34.04 -30.32
CA GLY A 42 -31.66 33.48 -31.55
C GLY A 42 -30.16 33.21 -31.50
N ALA A 43 -29.45 33.58 -30.42
CA ALA A 43 -28.04 33.25 -30.26
C ALA A 43 -27.82 31.74 -30.17
N THR A 44 -26.79 31.22 -30.86
CA THR A 44 -26.33 29.84 -30.71
C THR A 44 -25.40 29.74 -29.49
N LEU A 45 -25.75 28.87 -28.55
CA LEU A 45 -25.08 28.70 -27.28
C LEU A 45 -24.53 27.30 -27.17
N HIS A 46 -23.38 27.15 -26.51
CA HIS A 46 -22.86 25.86 -26.10
C HIS A 46 -23.08 25.70 -24.59
N VAL A 47 -23.59 24.54 -24.21
CA VAL A 47 -23.81 24.18 -22.80
C VAL A 47 -23.13 22.84 -22.52
N TRP A 48 -22.52 22.74 -21.34
CA TRP A 48 -21.83 21.54 -20.88
C TRP A 48 -22.44 21.05 -19.58
N ALA A 49 -22.65 19.76 -19.47
CA ALA A 49 -23.02 19.09 -18.24
C ALA A 49 -21.74 18.84 -17.42
N TYR A 50 -21.76 19.24 -16.16
CA TYR A 50 -20.70 18.93 -15.20
C TYR A 50 -21.27 18.25 -13.96
N PRO A 51 -20.91 16.98 -13.68
CA PRO A 51 -21.48 16.22 -12.56
C PRO A 51 -21.21 16.84 -11.18
N TYR A 52 -20.29 17.81 -11.11
CA TYR A 52 -19.75 18.34 -9.86
C TYR A 52 -19.82 19.87 -9.74
N GLU A 53 -20.38 20.60 -10.71
CA GLU A 53 -20.29 22.08 -10.72
C GLU A 53 -21.05 22.80 -9.58
N ASN A 54 -21.98 22.11 -8.90
CA ASN A 54 -22.69 22.67 -7.74
C ASN A 54 -22.00 22.39 -6.39
N ALA A 55 -21.02 21.48 -6.34
CA ALA A 55 -20.16 21.26 -5.19
C ALA A 55 -18.82 21.97 -5.42
N SER A 56 -18.83 23.30 -5.25
CA SER A 56 -17.66 24.19 -5.22
C SER A 56 -16.52 23.87 -6.20
N LYS A 57 -16.35 24.72 -7.23
CA LYS A 57 -15.12 24.87 -8.05
C LYS A 57 -13.79 25.04 -7.27
N ALA A 58 -13.78 24.94 -5.95
CA ALA A 58 -12.61 25.01 -5.08
C ALA A 58 -11.93 23.64 -4.86
N THR A 59 -12.55 22.51 -5.22
CA THR A 59 -12.02 21.17 -4.87
C THR A 59 -11.76 20.24 -6.06
N MET A 60 -12.01 20.67 -7.30
CA MET A 60 -11.68 19.89 -8.49
C MET A 60 -10.74 20.69 -9.39
N THR A 61 -9.44 20.47 -9.20
CA THR A 61 -8.42 20.80 -10.19
C THR A 61 -8.42 19.72 -11.28
N ASP A 62 -8.06 20.06 -12.51
CA ASP A 62 -7.90 19.14 -13.66
C ASP A 62 -6.75 18.11 -13.50
N GLU A 63 -6.23 17.97 -12.28
CA GLU A 63 -5.38 16.88 -11.86
C GLU A 63 -6.25 15.91 -11.07
N LEU A 64 -6.21 14.62 -11.40
CA LEU A 64 -6.82 13.55 -10.58
C LEU A 64 -6.63 13.93 -9.10
N PRO A 65 -7.70 14.10 -8.32
CA PRO A 65 -7.58 14.69 -7.00
C PRO A 65 -6.55 13.87 -6.23
N THR A 66 -5.42 14.53 -5.92
CA THR A 66 -4.49 14.08 -4.92
C THR A 66 -5.24 14.18 -3.60
N VAL A 67 -6.09 13.19 -3.33
CA VAL A 67 -6.70 13.02 -2.03
C VAL A 67 -5.54 12.87 -1.06
N PRO A 68 -5.41 13.74 -0.04
CA PRO A 68 -4.48 13.50 1.06
C PRO A 68 -4.82 12.13 1.62
N ILE A 69 -3.86 11.20 1.67
CA ILE A 69 -4.06 9.88 2.27
C ILE A 69 -4.55 10.11 3.70
N GLY A 70 -5.83 9.83 3.96
CA GLY A 70 -6.48 10.02 5.27
C GLY A 70 -7.59 11.08 5.36
N GLY A 71 -7.99 11.74 4.26
CA GLY A 71 -9.24 12.51 4.25
C GLY A 71 -10.45 11.59 4.17
N GLU A 72 -11.42 11.72 5.08
CA GLU A 72 -12.72 11.05 4.98
C GLU A 72 -13.32 11.30 3.59
N ILE A 73 -13.55 10.22 2.85
CA ILE A 73 -14.34 10.28 1.64
C ILE A 73 -15.80 10.15 2.09
N ASP A 74 -16.66 11.01 1.56
CA ASP A 74 -18.10 10.96 1.82
C ASP A 74 -18.69 9.69 1.19
N GLU A 75 -19.21 8.77 2.02
CA GLU A 75 -19.80 7.48 1.63
C GLU A 75 -21.02 7.60 0.73
N THR A 76 -21.54 8.83 0.52
CA THR A 76 -22.61 9.12 -0.44
C THR A 76 -22.10 9.43 -1.86
N MET A 77 -20.79 9.49 -2.08
CA MET A 77 -20.16 9.87 -3.35
C MET A 77 -20.10 8.70 -4.36
N VAL A 78 -21.22 8.51 -5.03
CA VAL A 78 -21.39 7.81 -6.31
C VAL A 78 -20.57 8.48 -7.44
N THR A 79 -19.95 7.67 -8.32
CA THR A 79 -19.44 8.23 -9.58
C THR A 79 -20.64 8.53 -10.45
N ARG A 80 -20.79 9.78 -10.90
CA ARG A 80 -21.93 10.20 -11.70
C ARG A 80 -21.56 10.24 -13.16
N VAL A 81 -22.30 9.49 -13.97
CA VAL A 81 -22.18 9.52 -15.43
C VAL A 81 -23.35 10.33 -15.95
N PHE A 82 -23.07 11.25 -16.87
CA PHE A 82 -24.11 12.02 -17.54
C PHE A 82 -25.10 11.06 -18.22
N ASP A 83 -26.39 11.31 -18.03
CA ASP A 83 -27.47 10.52 -18.61
C ASP A 83 -28.14 11.31 -19.73
N HIS A 84 -28.80 12.43 -19.40
CA HIS A 84 -29.46 13.33 -20.36
C HIS A 84 -29.75 14.72 -19.78
N TRP A 85 -30.24 15.63 -20.62
CA TRP A 85 -30.77 16.95 -20.24
C TRP A 85 -32.29 16.91 -20.05
N GLU A 86 -32.80 17.62 -19.04
CA GLU A 86 -34.23 17.85 -18.78
C GLU A 86 -34.58 19.34 -18.65
N GLY A 87 -35.89 19.67 -18.65
CA GLY A 87 -36.40 21.04 -18.59
C GLY A 87 -36.81 21.56 -19.97
N ASP A 88 -36.45 22.79 -20.28
CA ASP A 88 -36.76 23.47 -21.55
C ASP A 88 -35.82 23.03 -22.70
N VAL A 89 -35.77 21.71 -22.94
CA VAL A 89 -34.79 21.08 -23.82
C VAL A 89 -35.17 21.07 -25.30
N ALA A 90 -36.33 21.62 -25.65
CA ALA A 90 -36.85 21.61 -27.03
C ALA A 90 -35.95 22.33 -28.04
N THR A 91 -35.09 23.24 -27.57
CA THR A 91 -34.13 23.99 -28.40
C THR A 91 -32.71 23.43 -28.32
N LEU A 92 -32.46 22.34 -27.58
CA LEU A 92 -31.16 21.65 -27.57
C LEU A 92 -31.04 20.73 -28.80
N ASP A 93 -29.86 20.72 -29.40
CA ASP A 93 -29.58 19.89 -30.59
C ASP A 93 -29.45 18.40 -30.24
N ASP A 94 -28.89 18.07 -29.07
CA ASP A 94 -28.78 16.71 -28.56
C ASP A 94 -28.93 16.69 -27.03
N ILE A 95 -30.00 16.06 -26.55
CA ILE A 95 -30.29 15.94 -25.12
C ILE A 95 -29.46 14.86 -24.43
N THR A 96 -28.79 13.99 -25.17
CA THR A 96 -27.99 12.85 -24.67
C THR A 96 -26.48 13.10 -24.73
N SER A 97 -26.06 14.28 -25.19
CA SER A 97 -24.66 14.67 -25.19
C SER A 97 -24.31 15.53 -23.98
N VAL A 98 -23.19 15.19 -23.32
CA VAL A 98 -22.61 15.97 -22.22
C VAL A 98 -22.25 17.40 -22.65
N HIS A 99 -22.00 17.59 -23.94
CA HIS A 99 -21.77 18.90 -24.58
C HIS A 99 -22.75 19.05 -25.73
N THR A 100 -23.64 20.04 -25.65
CA THR A 100 -24.66 20.25 -26.67
C THR A 100 -24.81 21.74 -26.99
N THR A 101 -25.48 22.03 -28.10
CA THR A 101 -25.78 23.38 -28.56
C THR A 101 -27.26 23.67 -28.46
N MET A 102 -27.62 24.95 -28.30
CA MET A 102 -29.01 25.40 -28.38
C MET A 102 -29.13 26.78 -29.03
N MET A 103 -30.30 27.05 -29.60
CA MET A 103 -30.70 28.41 -29.96
C MET A 103 -31.50 29.04 -28.83
N MET A 104 -31.10 30.24 -28.37
CA MET A 104 -31.79 30.92 -27.27
C MET A 104 -33.23 31.31 -27.69
N PRO A 105 -34.29 30.83 -27.01
CA PRO A 105 -35.66 31.20 -27.36
C PRO A 105 -36.04 32.58 -26.81
N ALA A 106 -37.19 33.09 -27.27
CA ALA A 106 -37.80 34.35 -26.83
C ALA A 106 -38.42 34.27 -25.42
N ALA A 107 -37.78 33.54 -24.49
CA ALA A 107 -38.31 33.24 -23.17
C ALA A 107 -37.18 32.95 -22.18
N VAL A 108 -37.47 33.07 -20.89
CA VAL A 108 -36.58 32.55 -19.83
C VAL A 108 -36.53 31.03 -19.97
N THR A 109 -35.34 30.46 -19.97
CA THR A 109 -35.10 29.04 -20.24
C THR A 109 -34.34 28.40 -19.09
N THR A 110 -34.79 27.23 -18.64
CA THR A 110 -34.08 26.43 -17.65
C THR A 110 -33.86 25.01 -18.14
N ILE A 111 -32.60 24.59 -18.20
CA ILE A 111 -32.20 23.21 -18.51
C ILE A 111 -31.39 22.65 -17.35
N THR A 112 -31.51 21.33 -17.12
CA THR A 112 -30.86 20.64 -16.01
C THR A 112 -30.18 19.38 -16.53
N ALA A 113 -28.88 19.21 -16.25
CA ALA A 113 -28.19 17.95 -16.52
C ALA A 113 -28.56 16.90 -15.47
N ILE A 114 -29.00 15.74 -15.95
CA ILE A 114 -29.32 14.55 -15.15
C ILE A 114 -28.16 13.56 -15.23
N TYR A 115 -27.87 12.94 -14.10
CA TYR A 115 -26.80 11.96 -13.96
C TYR A 115 -27.35 10.69 -13.34
N ARG A 116 -26.76 9.58 -13.74
CA ARG A 116 -26.94 8.29 -13.08
C ARG A 116 -25.72 7.96 -12.25
N ASP A 117 -26.00 7.30 -11.13
CA ASP A 117 -24.97 6.80 -10.24
C ASP A 117 -24.41 5.48 -10.79
N VAL A 118 -23.09 5.37 -10.88
CA VAL A 118 -22.40 4.14 -11.24
C VAL A 118 -21.41 3.74 -10.14
N PRO A 119 -21.18 2.43 -9.95
CA PRO A 119 -20.11 1.96 -9.08
C PRO A 119 -18.78 2.56 -9.50
N ARG A 120 -17.98 2.98 -8.53
CA ARG A 120 -16.66 3.54 -8.79
C ARG A 120 -15.71 2.39 -9.15
N TRP A 121 -15.27 2.33 -10.40
CA TRP A 121 -14.34 1.31 -10.89
C TRP A 121 -12.89 1.75 -10.66
N ARG A 122 -12.12 0.97 -9.89
CA ARG A 122 -10.66 1.08 -9.84
C ARG A 122 -10.07 -0.32 -9.81
N ASN A 123 -9.30 -0.70 -10.83
CA ASN A 123 -8.61 -1.98 -10.83
C ASN A 123 -7.75 -2.08 -9.57
N PRO A 124 -7.93 -3.13 -8.77
CA PRO A 124 -7.16 -3.24 -7.57
C PRO A 124 -5.76 -3.75 -7.94
N ARG A 125 -4.73 -3.13 -7.36
CA ARG A 125 -3.35 -3.31 -7.78
C ARG A 125 -2.71 -4.41 -6.96
N VAL A 126 -1.85 -5.16 -7.63
CA VAL A 126 -0.91 -6.09 -7.03
C VAL A 126 0.47 -5.55 -7.36
N MET A 127 1.25 -5.34 -6.33
CA MET A 127 2.67 -5.03 -6.41
C MET A 127 3.43 -6.29 -6.05
N SER A 128 4.40 -6.69 -6.85
CA SER A 128 5.26 -7.82 -6.50
C SER A 128 6.70 -7.60 -6.94
N SER A 129 7.63 -8.19 -6.20
CA SER A 129 9.05 -8.20 -6.50
C SER A 129 9.63 -9.55 -6.10
N PHE A 130 10.22 -10.27 -7.06
CA PHE A 130 10.81 -11.58 -6.89
C PHE A 130 12.30 -11.52 -7.23
N PRO A 131 13.20 -11.55 -6.23
CA PRO A 131 14.63 -11.64 -6.50
C PRO A 131 14.97 -13.03 -7.08
N PRO A 132 16.02 -13.18 -7.92
CA PRO A 132 16.31 -14.44 -8.62
C PRO A 132 16.47 -15.69 -7.74
N ASN A 133 16.92 -15.52 -6.50
CA ASN A 133 17.16 -16.62 -5.55
C ASN A 133 16.29 -16.46 -4.29
N TYR A 134 15.03 -16.06 -4.48
CA TYR A 134 14.12 -15.97 -3.35
C TYR A 134 13.89 -17.37 -2.76
N HIS A 135 13.72 -17.46 -1.44
CA HIS A 135 13.44 -18.73 -0.74
C HIS A 135 12.05 -18.74 -0.09
N SER A 136 11.39 -17.59 0.00
CA SER A 136 10.08 -17.44 0.65
C SER A 136 9.34 -16.23 0.11
N VAL A 137 8.02 -16.17 0.32
CA VAL A 137 7.16 -15.07 -0.13
C VAL A 137 6.57 -14.36 1.08
N LEU A 138 6.79 -13.05 1.17
CA LEU A 138 6.23 -12.17 2.17
C LEU A 138 5.03 -11.40 1.60
N PHE A 139 3.84 -11.67 2.13
CA PHE A 139 2.64 -10.90 1.82
C PHE A 139 2.52 -9.70 2.75
N MET A 140 2.50 -8.50 2.20
CA MET A 140 2.35 -7.24 2.92
C MET A 140 0.93 -6.68 2.74
N LEU A 141 0.24 -6.47 3.86
CA LEU A 141 -1.15 -6.06 3.94
C LEU A 141 -1.24 -4.67 4.58
N HIS A 142 -1.71 -3.69 3.82
CA HIS A 142 -1.79 -2.29 4.25
C HIS A 142 -2.82 -2.06 5.37
N GLY A 143 -2.68 -0.95 6.10
CA GLY A 143 -3.71 -0.50 7.04
C GLY A 143 -4.93 0.12 6.35
N GLY A 144 -5.94 0.47 7.14
CA GLY A 144 -7.15 1.13 6.65
C GLY A 144 -6.83 2.42 5.89
N GLY A 145 -7.49 2.66 4.75
CA GLY A 145 -7.20 3.78 3.85
C GLY A 145 -5.87 3.67 3.09
N GLY A 146 -5.15 2.55 3.26
CA GLY A 146 -3.89 2.27 2.60
C GLY A 146 -4.04 1.75 1.17
N CYS A 147 -2.91 1.41 0.54
CA CYS A 147 -2.88 0.80 -0.78
C CYS A 147 -1.56 0.04 -1.03
N ALA A 148 -1.56 -0.94 -1.92
CA ALA A 148 -0.36 -1.72 -2.27
C ALA A 148 0.77 -0.84 -2.79
N THR A 149 0.46 0.05 -3.74
CA THR A 149 1.45 0.99 -4.30
C THR A 149 2.00 1.94 -3.25
N CYS A 150 1.18 2.30 -2.26
CA CYS A 150 1.58 3.20 -1.17
C CYS A 150 2.70 2.57 -0.34
N MET A 151 2.65 1.26 -0.08
CA MET A 151 3.69 0.51 0.63
C MET A 151 4.99 0.41 -0.19
N PHE A 152 4.92 0.39 -1.53
CA PHE A 152 6.11 0.35 -2.37
C PHE A 152 6.79 1.72 -2.57
N LEU A 153 6.10 2.81 -2.21
CA LEU A 153 6.58 4.18 -2.39
C LEU A 153 6.86 4.91 -1.07
N GLY A 154 6.32 4.44 0.06
CA GLY A 154 6.61 5.00 1.38
C GLY A 154 8.05 4.70 1.79
N THR A 155 8.77 5.67 2.37
CA THR A 155 10.21 5.49 2.66
C THR A 155 10.48 4.38 3.68
N THR A 156 9.69 4.30 4.75
CA THR A 156 9.86 3.27 5.77
C THR A 156 9.48 1.88 5.26
N ASP A 157 8.36 1.77 4.55
CA ASP A 157 7.92 0.54 3.89
C ASP A 157 8.92 0.08 2.82
N GLN A 158 9.44 1.00 2.01
CA GLN A 158 10.44 0.70 0.97
C GLN A 158 11.75 0.20 1.59
N ASN A 159 12.20 0.78 2.71
CA ASN A 159 13.36 0.26 3.44
C ASN A 159 13.12 -1.18 3.92
N PHE A 160 11.93 -1.47 4.45
CA PHE A 160 11.56 -2.84 4.83
C PHE A 160 11.51 -3.80 3.63
N ILE A 161 10.97 -3.36 2.49
CA ILE A 161 10.96 -4.14 1.25
C ILE A 161 12.39 -4.39 0.76
N ASN A 162 13.27 -3.40 0.80
CA ASN A 162 14.67 -3.55 0.43
C ASN A 162 15.38 -4.55 1.35
N ASP A 163 15.14 -4.48 2.66
CA ASP A 163 15.66 -5.46 3.61
C ASP A 163 15.13 -6.87 3.28
N ALA A 164 13.82 -7.02 3.07
CA ALA A 164 13.19 -8.29 2.70
C ALA A 164 13.83 -8.91 1.45
N LEU A 165 13.93 -8.12 0.36
CA LEU A 165 14.52 -8.55 -0.90
C LEU A 165 16.01 -8.91 -0.74
N SER A 166 16.76 -8.16 0.07
CA SER A 166 18.17 -8.44 0.36
C SER A 166 18.38 -9.73 1.14
N LEU A 167 17.38 -10.12 1.93
CA LEU A 167 17.37 -11.33 2.74
C LEU A 167 16.82 -12.55 1.99
N GLY A 168 16.34 -12.40 0.75
CA GLY A 168 15.82 -13.51 -0.06
C GLY A 168 14.31 -13.73 0.04
N TYR A 169 13.56 -12.78 0.60
CA TYR A 169 12.10 -12.80 0.53
C TYR A 169 11.63 -12.14 -0.76
N ALA A 170 10.82 -12.84 -1.56
CA ALA A 170 9.96 -12.20 -2.52
C ALA A 170 8.86 -11.43 -1.77
N VAL A 171 8.43 -10.28 -2.28
CA VAL A 171 7.41 -9.45 -1.64
C VAL A 171 6.20 -9.33 -2.55
N VAL A 172 5.01 -9.55 -1.99
CA VAL A 172 3.73 -9.34 -2.67
C VAL A 172 2.86 -8.43 -1.79
N ALA A 173 2.41 -7.31 -2.32
CA ALA A 173 1.39 -6.48 -1.68
C ALA A 173 0.20 -6.33 -2.61
N LEU A 174 -0.99 -6.31 -2.02
CA LEU A 174 -2.22 -6.10 -2.75
C LEU A 174 -3.11 -5.10 -2.03
N ASP A 175 -3.92 -4.47 -2.86
CA ASP A 175 -4.99 -3.60 -2.45
C ASP A 175 -6.15 -4.40 -1.84
N SER A 176 -6.80 -3.90 -0.79
CA SER A 176 -8.08 -4.44 -0.32
C SER A 176 -9.20 -4.27 -1.36
N TRP A 177 -10.29 -5.02 -1.19
CA TRP A 177 -11.45 -5.07 -2.08
C TRP A 177 -12.28 -3.82 -1.93
N ASP A 178 -12.49 -3.36 -0.70
CA ASP A 178 -13.06 -2.03 -0.45
C ASP A 178 -12.02 -0.95 -0.77
N ARG A 179 -12.13 -0.40 -1.98
CA ARG A 179 -11.26 0.66 -2.50
C ARG A 179 -11.62 2.05 -2.02
N PHE A 180 -12.74 2.17 -1.30
CA PHE A 180 -13.26 3.44 -0.81
C PHE A 180 -12.67 3.70 0.59
N THR A 181 -12.95 2.81 1.53
CA THR A 181 -12.42 2.94 2.89
C THR A 181 -10.98 2.41 2.99
N GLY A 182 -10.54 1.60 2.02
CA GLY A 182 -9.26 0.89 2.08
C GLY A 182 -9.21 -0.11 3.22
N GLN A 183 -10.36 -0.57 3.73
CA GLN A 183 -10.46 -1.60 4.75
C GLN A 183 -10.47 -2.97 4.08
N TRP A 184 -9.90 -3.95 4.77
CA TRP A 184 -10.02 -5.35 4.47
C TRP A 184 -11.36 -5.89 4.98
N ASP A 185 -11.97 -6.76 4.18
CA ASP A 185 -13.19 -7.49 4.53
C ASP A 185 -12.98 -8.31 5.82
N ASP A 186 -13.94 -8.23 6.74
CA ASP A 186 -13.89 -8.86 8.07
C ASP A 186 -14.58 -10.25 8.10
N GLY A 187 -15.11 -10.74 6.98
CA GLY A 187 -15.65 -12.10 6.89
C GLY A 187 -14.61 -13.13 7.34
N ARG A 188 -14.99 -14.05 8.23
CA ARG A 188 -14.08 -15.08 8.76
C ARG A 188 -13.94 -16.31 7.88
N THR A 189 -14.66 -16.37 6.76
CA THR A 189 -14.64 -17.51 5.84
C THR A 189 -14.33 -17.05 4.42
N VAL A 190 -13.75 -17.92 3.62
CA VAL A 190 -13.49 -17.65 2.19
C VAL A 190 -14.78 -17.36 1.42
N ALA A 191 -15.90 -17.99 1.80
CA ALA A 191 -17.19 -17.80 1.15
C ALA A 191 -17.75 -16.39 1.37
N ASP A 192 -17.48 -15.80 2.53
CA ASP A 192 -18.03 -14.51 2.92
C ASP A 192 -17.05 -13.35 2.69
N ASN A 193 -15.75 -13.64 2.56
CA ASN A 193 -14.71 -12.63 2.46
C ASN A 193 -14.17 -12.45 1.03
N ALA A 194 -14.40 -11.28 0.42
CA ALA A 194 -13.97 -10.98 -0.94
C ALA A 194 -12.46 -10.85 -1.09
N ASP A 195 -11.78 -10.30 -0.08
CA ASP A 195 -10.34 -10.13 -0.09
C ASP A 195 -9.60 -11.48 -0.02
N MET A 196 -10.13 -12.45 0.75
CA MET A 196 -9.58 -13.81 0.81
C MET A 196 -9.56 -14.50 -0.54
N ARG A 197 -10.71 -14.53 -1.22
CA ARG A 197 -10.84 -15.15 -2.54
C ARG A 197 -9.84 -14.53 -3.51
N ARG A 198 -9.72 -13.20 -3.46
CA ARG A 198 -8.80 -12.47 -4.32
C ARG A 198 -7.34 -12.75 -4.01
N LEU A 199 -6.93 -12.85 -2.74
CA LEU A 199 -5.55 -13.24 -2.42
C LEU A 199 -5.25 -14.65 -2.95
N GLY A 200 -6.20 -15.58 -2.83
CA GLY A 200 -6.10 -16.91 -3.42
C GLY A 200 -5.91 -16.87 -4.95
N GLU A 201 -6.68 -16.05 -5.65
CA GLU A 201 -6.54 -15.83 -7.10
C GLU A 201 -5.19 -15.21 -7.47
N VAL A 202 -4.73 -14.20 -6.73
CA VAL A 202 -3.42 -13.55 -6.96
C VAL A 202 -2.29 -14.55 -6.79
N ARG A 203 -2.33 -15.36 -5.73
CA ARG A 203 -1.34 -16.42 -5.53
C ARG A 203 -1.37 -17.42 -6.68
N GLN A 204 -2.55 -17.87 -7.08
CA GLN A 204 -2.68 -18.83 -8.18
C GLN A 204 -2.17 -18.25 -9.51
N ASP A 205 -2.41 -16.96 -9.77
CA ASP A 205 -1.90 -16.26 -10.94
C ASP A 205 -0.36 -16.16 -10.92
N LEU A 206 0.24 -15.81 -9.78
CA LEU A 206 1.71 -15.82 -9.60
C LEU A 206 2.32 -17.21 -9.83
N ILE A 207 1.65 -18.27 -9.36
CA ILE A 207 2.07 -19.66 -9.61
C ILE A 207 1.97 -20.01 -11.09
N ASN A 208 0.86 -19.68 -11.75
CA ASN A 208 0.64 -19.94 -13.17
C ASN A 208 1.66 -19.21 -14.06
N GLN A 209 2.12 -18.03 -13.63
CA GLN A 209 3.15 -17.25 -14.30
C GLN A 209 4.58 -17.75 -14.01
N GLY A 210 4.74 -18.73 -13.12
CA GLY A 210 6.05 -19.26 -12.72
C GLY A 210 6.85 -18.33 -11.81
N HIS A 211 6.20 -17.32 -11.20
CA HIS A 211 6.83 -16.43 -10.23
C HIS A 211 6.89 -17.04 -8.83
N MET A 212 5.96 -17.93 -8.49
CA MET A 212 5.83 -18.56 -7.18
C MET A 212 5.59 -20.08 -7.34
N GLN A 213 5.98 -20.88 -6.36
CA GLN A 213 5.63 -22.30 -6.25
C GLN A 213 4.50 -22.52 -5.23
N THR A 214 3.82 -23.67 -5.33
CA THR A 214 2.69 -23.99 -4.44
C THR A 214 3.15 -24.18 -2.99
N ASP A 215 4.37 -24.67 -2.79
CA ASP A 215 4.97 -24.97 -1.49
C ASP A 215 5.91 -23.87 -0.98
N ASP A 216 6.02 -22.74 -1.70
CA ASP A 216 6.81 -21.60 -1.26
C ASP A 216 6.37 -21.17 0.16
N PRO A 217 7.29 -21.12 1.14
CA PRO A 217 6.98 -20.67 2.49
C PRO A 217 6.39 -19.26 2.48
N ILE A 218 5.25 -19.07 3.15
CA ILE A 218 4.57 -17.79 3.20
C ILE A 218 4.77 -17.12 4.56
N TYR A 219 5.14 -15.85 4.52
CA TYR A 219 5.17 -14.98 5.69
C TYR A 219 4.15 -13.88 5.51
N MET A 220 3.47 -13.50 6.59
CA MET A 220 2.47 -12.45 6.57
C MET A 220 2.98 -11.24 7.35
N LEU A 221 2.82 -10.06 6.78
CA LEU A 221 2.94 -8.80 7.51
C LEU A 221 1.68 -7.99 7.31
N GLY A 222 0.99 -7.70 8.41
CA GLY A 222 -0.20 -6.87 8.39
C GLY A 222 -0.04 -5.64 9.26
N ALA A 223 -0.29 -4.46 8.68
CA ALA A 223 -0.29 -3.20 9.42
C ALA A 223 -1.71 -2.76 9.77
N SER A 224 -1.99 -2.38 11.03
CA SER A 224 -3.29 -1.83 11.44
C SER A 224 -4.46 -2.77 11.08
N ASN A 225 -5.45 -2.32 10.30
CA ASN A 225 -6.52 -3.18 9.77
C ASN A 225 -5.98 -4.37 8.94
N GLY A 226 -4.85 -4.22 8.25
CA GLY A 226 -4.15 -5.33 7.60
C GLY A 226 -3.60 -6.36 8.58
N SER A 227 -3.34 -6.00 9.84
CA SER A 227 -2.96 -6.94 10.90
C SER A 227 -4.13 -7.86 11.26
N LEU A 228 -5.36 -7.32 11.27
CA LEU A 228 -6.57 -8.13 11.46
C LEU A 228 -6.71 -9.12 10.31
N PHE A 229 -6.59 -8.63 9.08
CA PHE A 229 -6.71 -9.45 7.88
C PHE A 229 -5.62 -10.52 7.78
N ALA A 230 -4.38 -10.23 8.18
CA ALA A 230 -3.28 -11.18 8.19
C ALA A 230 -3.62 -12.45 8.98
N THR A 231 -4.19 -12.29 10.18
CA THR A 231 -4.55 -13.43 11.05
C THR A 231 -5.57 -14.38 10.44
N LEU A 232 -6.37 -13.90 9.47
CA LEU A 232 -7.33 -14.76 8.80
C LEU A 232 -6.65 -15.77 7.85
N PHE A 233 -5.52 -15.42 7.23
CA PHE A 233 -4.80 -16.35 6.34
C PHE A 233 -4.00 -17.38 7.10
N ASP A 234 -3.42 -16.96 8.21
CA ASP A 234 -2.67 -17.83 9.11
C ASP A 234 -3.47 -19.07 9.49
N GLN A 235 -4.80 -18.94 9.57
CA GLN A 235 -5.66 -19.97 10.10
C GLN A 235 -6.65 -20.58 9.11
N VAL A 236 -7.46 -19.73 8.48
CA VAL A 236 -8.62 -20.19 7.71
C VAL A 236 -8.15 -20.71 6.35
N ASN A 237 -7.18 -20.03 5.73
CA ASN A 237 -6.72 -20.34 4.38
C ASN A 237 -5.60 -21.40 4.33
N ALA A 238 -4.89 -21.63 5.43
CA ALA A 238 -3.98 -22.77 5.55
C ALA A 238 -4.72 -24.11 5.36
N VAL A 239 -5.99 -24.19 5.75
CA VAL A 239 -6.81 -25.40 5.64
C VAL A 239 -7.50 -25.53 4.27
N ASP A 240 -8.09 -24.44 3.74
CA ASP A 240 -8.95 -24.50 2.55
C ASP A 240 -8.24 -24.19 1.22
N MET A 241 -7.24 -23.31 1.20
CA MET A 241 -6.51 -22.87 0.00
C MET A 241 -5.04 -23.31 -0.02
N GLY A 242 -4.55 -23.91 1.07
CA GLY A 242 -3.21 -24.46 1.18
C GLY A 242 -2.12 -23.38 1.17
N PHE A 243 -2.32 -22.28 1.90
CA PHE A 243 -1.24 -21.32 2.18
C PHE A 243 -0.33 -21.90 3.27
N PRO A 244 0.95 -22.20 2.98
CA PRO A 244 1.90 -22.66 3.99
C PRO A 244 2.43 -21.46 4.79
N VAL A 245 1.56 -20.84 5.59
CA VAL A 245 1.97 -19.69 6.43
C VAL A 245 2.90 -20.18 7.54
N VAL A 246 4.11 -19.62 7.56
CA VAL A 246 5.18 -19.99 8.47
C VAL A 246 5.20 -19.12 9.71
N ALA A 247 5.08 -17.80 9.55
CA ALA A 247 5.05 -16.86 10.65
C ALA A 247 4.42 -15.53 10.22
N THR A 248 3.89 -14.82 11.22
CA THR A 248 3.15 -13.57 11.00
C THR A 248 3.68 -12.43 11.86
N ALA A 249 3.80 -11.25 11.27
CA ALA A 249 4.11 -10.01 11.97
C ALA A 249 2.91 -9.05 11.92
N LEU A 250 2.38 -8.72 13.09
CA LEU A 250 1.27 -7.78 13.26
C LEU A 250 1.83 -6.44 13.72
N VAL A 251 1.77 -5.44 12.86
CA VAL A 251 2.34 -4.11 13.10
C VAL A 251 1.23 -3.11 13.37
N VAL A 252 1.35 -2.33 14.45
CA VAL A 252 0.37 -1.32 14.90
C VAL A 252 -1.08 -1.81 14.85
N GLY A 253 -1.30 -3.08 15.17
CA GLY A 253 -2.60 -3.73 15.09
C GLY A 253 -2.64 -5.00 15.94
N PRO A 254 -3.83 -5.38 16.47
CA PRO A 254 -3.91 -6.43 17.47
C PRO A 254 -4.09 -7.85 16.90
N GLY A 255 -4.45 -7.97 15.62
CA GLY A 255 -5.00 -9.21 15.07
C GLY A 255 -6.39 -9.52 15.63
N TYR A 256 -7.10 -10.47 15.02
CA TYR A 256 -8.38 -10.93 15.55
C TYR A 256 -8.17 -11.91 16.70
N ASP A 257 -8.87 -11.70 17.80
CA ASP A 257 -8.74 -12.50 19.03
C ASP A 257 -9.31 -13.91 18.87
N ASP A 258 -10.46 -14.05 18.21
CA ASP A 258 -11.07 -15.33 17.86
C ASP A 258 -10.15 -16.16 16.96
N MET A 259 -9.43 -15.49 16.05
CA MET A 259 -8.47 -16.14 15.19
C MET A 259 -7.23 -16.57 15.98
N LEU A 260 -6.54 -15.64 16.62
CA LEU A 260 -5.31 -15.94 17.37
C LEU A 260 -5.53 -16.94 18.52
N ALA A 261 -6.74 -17.06 19.06
CA ALA A 261 -7.11 -18.07 20.05
C ALA A 261 -6.98 -19.52 19.55
N SER A 262 -6.98 -19.77 18.24
CA SER A 262 -6.90 -21.11 17.66
C SER A 262 -5.66 -21.34 16.78
N THR A 263 -4.77 -20.34 16.62
CA THR A 263 -3.66 -20.45 15.66
C THR A 263 -2.51 -21.23 16.25
N ASP A 264 -1.79 -21.97 15.41
CA ASP A 264 -0.50 -22.56 15.74
C ASP A 264 0.66 -21.87 15.00
N VAL A 265 0.36 -20.83 14.22
CA VAL A 265 1.35 -20.04 13.48
C VAL A 265 2.10 -19.11 14.45
N PRO A 266 3.44 -19.18 14.51
CA PRO A 266 4.27 -18.20 15.20
C PRO A 266 3.88 -16.77 14.84
N THR A 267 3.53 -15.96 15.84
CA THR A 267 3.03 -14.59 15.60
C THR A 267 3.74 -13.59 16.49
N MET A 268 4.30 -12.53 15.89
CA MET A 268 4.88 -11.41 16.62
C MET A 268 4.01 -10.16 16.51
N PHE A 269 4.08 -9.32 17.54
CA PHE A 269 3.40 -8.04 17.59
C PHE A 269 4.41 -6.91 17.73
N VAL A 270 4.25 -5.89 16.88
CA VAL A 270 5.06 -4.67 16.87
C VAL A 270 4.13 -3.48 17.00
N LEU A 271 4.06 -2.89 18.19
CA LEU A 271 3.13 -1.81 18.53
C LEU A 271 3.88 -0.50 18.73
N ALA A 272 3.16 0.58 18.92
CA ALA A 272 3.73 1.87 19.29
C ALA A 272 3.08 2.38 20.58
N GLU A 273 3.88 2.98 21.47
CA GLU A 273 3.47 3.35 22.82
C GLU A 273 2.33 4.37 22.84
N ASN A 274 2.38 5.36 21.94
CA ASN A 274 1.40 6.43 21.85
C ASN A 274 0.31 6.17 20.81
N ASP A 275 0.30 4.98 20.19
CA ASP A 275 -0.75 4.57 19.26
C ASP A 275 -2.11 4.68 19.94
N SER A 276 -2.88 5.68 19.50
CA SER A 276 -4.18 6.00 20.07
C SER A 276 -5.21 6.16 18.96
N SER A 277 -6.32 5.42 19.07
CA SER A 277 -7.48 5.65 18.20
C SER A 277 -8.19 6.95 18.62
N PRO A 278 -9.06 7.52 17.75
CA PRO A 278 -9.91 8.66 18.12
C PRO A 278 -10.75 8.46 19.39
N ASN A 279 -10.99 7.20 19.78
CA ASN A 279 -11.73 6.81 20.98
C ASN A 279 -10.82 6.62 22.21
N GLY A 280 -9.53 6.95 22.11
CA GLY A 280 -8.55 6.88 23.20
C GLY A 280 -8.03 5.48 23.53
N VAL A 281 -8.36 4.45 22.73
CA VAL A 281 -7.89 3.07 22.93
C VAL A 281 -7.10 2.63 21.70
N GLY A 282 -5.78 2.47 21.85
CA GLY A 282 -4.90 1.90 20.83
C GLY A 282 -4.97 0.37 20.76
N PRO A 283 -4.35 -0.25 19.74
CA PRO A 283 -4.34 -1.70 19.56
C PRO A 283 -3.51 -2.44 20.62
N THR A 284 -2.63 -1.74 21.34
CA THR A 284 -1.61 -2.33 22.22
C THR A 284 -2.19 -3.23 23.31
N ALA A 285 -3.29 -2.82 23.95
CA ALA A 285 -3.90 -3.62 25.01
C ALA A 285 -4.49 -4.95 24.47
N ALA A 286 -5.19 -4.89 23.33
CA ALA A 286 -5.74 -6.08 22.69
C ALA A 286 -4.62 -6.99 22.15
N ALA A 287 -3.58 -6.41 21.54
CA ALA A 287 -2.41 -7.14 21.09
C ALA A 287 -1.72 -7.88 22.26
N PHE A 288 -1.62 -7.26 23.43
CA PHE A 288 -1.02 -7.88 24.61
C PHE A 288 -1.85 -9.05 25.15
N LEU A 289 -3.18 -8.98 25.08
CA LEU A 289 -4.04 -10.12 25.40
C LEU A 289 -3.82 -11.29 24.44
N ASN A 290 -3.72 -11.00 23.14
CA ASN A 290 -3.44 -12.02 22.12
C ASN A 290 -2.04 -12.63 22.27
N TYR A 291 -1.02 -11.80 22.53
CA TYR A 291 0.32 -12.27 22.88
C TYR A 291 0.31 -13.23 24.07
N ASN A 292 -0.38 -12.88 25.17
CA ASN A 292 -0.48 -13.75 26.33
C ASN A 292 -1.23 -15.05 26.01
N ASN A 293 -2.26 -14.99 25.15
CA ASN A 293 -2.96 -16.19 24.71
C ASN A 293 -2.01 -17.17 24.01
N LEU A 294 -1.24 -16.69 23.03
CA LEU A 294 -0.25 -17.49 22.30
C LEU A 294 0.84 -18.04 23.22
N SER A 295 1.42 -17.17 24.05
CA SER A 295 2.47 -17.54 25.00
C SER A 295 2.00 -18.61 25.99
N ASN A 296 0.78 -18.49 26.53
CA ASN A 296 0.20 -19.48 27.43
C ASN A 296 -0.08 -20.84 26.75
N ARG A 297 -0.29 -20.83 25.43
CA ARG A 297 -0.45 -22.04 24.61
C ARG A 297 0.90 -22.62 24.14
N GLY A 298 2.02 -21.96 24.43
CA GLY A 298 3.35 -22.36 23.98
C GLY A 298 3.59 -22.11 22.49
N ILE A 299 2.76 -21.29 21.85
CA ILE A 299 2.97 -20.88 20.45
C ILE A 299 4.07 -19.80 20.45
N PRO A 300 5.12 -19.93 19.63
CA PRO A 300 6.18 -18.92 19.57
C PRO A 300 5.62 -17.54 19.26
N THR A 301 5.98 -16.56 20.09
CA THR A 301 5.46 -15.20 19.98
C THR A 301 6.43 -14.18 20.56
N ALA A 302 6.38 -12.96 20.05
CA ALA A 302 7.17 -11.84 20.52
C ALA A 302 6.31 -10.57 20.60
N PHE A 303 6.62 -9.69 21.55
CA PHE A 303 5.89 -8.44 21.75
C PHE A 303 6.88 -7.27 21.88
N TRP A 304 6.82 -6.34 20.94
CA TRP A 304 7.69 -5.17 20.90
C TRP A 304 6.86 -3.89 20.87
N ILE A 305 7.33 -2.87 21.59
CA ILE A 305 6.72 -1.55 21.63
C ILE A 305 7.76 -0.54 21.15
N SER A 306 7.41 0.25 20.14
CA SER A 306 8.12 1.47 19.76
C SER A 306 7.90 2.52 20.83
N HIS A 307 8.97 3.14 21.29
CA HIS A 307 8.93 4.19 22.31
C HIS A 307 9.21 5.56 21.66
N PRO A 308 8.65 6.65 22.19
CA PRO A 308 8.94 7.99 21.70
C PRO A 308 10.46 8.25 21.70
N ALA A 309 10.93 8.89 20.64
CA ALA A 309 12.32 9.23 20.41
C ALA A 309 12.47 10.73 20.08
N PRO A 310 13.61 11.35 20.44
CA PRO A 310 13.83 12.74 20.12
C PRO A 310 14.02 12.95 18.62
N VAL A 311 13.32 13.94 18.08
CA VAL A 311 13.54 14.46 16.72
C VAL A 311 14.87 15.20 16.72
N HIS A 312 15.73 14.88 15.76
CA HIS A 312 17.07 15.47 15.65
C HIS A 312 17.35 15.95 14.23
N ALA A 313 18.34 16.84 14.09
CA ALA A 313 18.64 17.55 12.83
C ALA A 313 19.01 16.64 11.64
N HIS A 314 19.34 15.37 11.86
CA HIS A 314 19.73 14.42 10.82
C HIS A 314 18.66 13.39 10.47
N LEU A 315 17.47 13.47 11.08
CA LEU A 315 16.42 12.45 10.95
C LEU A 315 16.01 12.18 9.50
N TRP A 316 15.98 13.21 8.65
CA TRP A 316 15.54 13.09 7.25
C TRP A 316 16.70 13.07 6.24
N TRP A 317 17.95 13.01 6.69
CA TRP A 317 19.09 12.95 5.76
C TRP A 317 19.09 11.65 4.94
N GLY A 318 18.51 10.57 5.45
CA GLY A 318 18.37 9.31 4.71
C GLY A 318 17.28 9.32 3.63
N VAL A 319 16.44 10.35 3.56
CA VAL A 319 15.37 10.44 2.55
C VAL A 319 15.98 10.82 1.21
N GLU A 320 15.73 10.00 0.18
CA GLU A 320 16.18 10.29 -1.18
C GLU A 320 15.70 11.68 -1.63
N GLY A 321 16.61 12.50 -2.14
CA GLY A 321 16.33 13.88 -2.54
C GLY A 321 16.54 14.95 -1.45
N LEU A 322 16.71 14.56 -0.18
CA LEU A 322 17.09 15.47 0.90
C LEU A 322 18.58 15.37 1.24
N ASN A 323 19.19 16.49 1.59
CA ASN A 323 20.55 16.51 2.13
C ASN A 323 20.58 16.92 3.61
N ARG A 324 21.78 16.92 4.20
CA ARG A 324 22.00 17.27 5.61
C ARG A 324 21.49 18.67 5.98
N ALA A 325 21.65 19.65 5.10
CA ALA A 325 21.18 21.01 5.34
C ALA A 325 19.65 21.07 5.28
N ASP A 326 19.03 20.30 4.38
CA ASP A 326 17.57 20.25 4.28
C ASP A 326 16.94 19.64 5.55
N SER A 327 17.45 18.50 6.00
CA SER A 327 17.05 17.85 7.26
C SER A 327 17.21 18.78 8.46
N THR A 328 18.30 19.55 8.51
CA THR A 328 18.52 20.54 9.58
C THR A 328 17.48 21.66 9.52
N ALA A 329 17.10 22.12 8.32
CA ALA A 329 16.09 23.16 8.19
C ALA A 329 14.69 22.68 8.57
N ILE A 330 14.34 21.42 8.25
CA ILE A 330 13.08 20.79 8.68
C ILE A 330 13.02 20.72 10.21
N PHE A 331 14.09 20.21 10.84
CA PHE A 331 14.21 20.16 12.30
C PHE A 331 14.06 21.55 12.95
N ASN A 332 14.79 22.55 12.45
CA ASN A 332 14.70 23.91 12.98
C ASN A 332 13.28 24.47 12.85
N SER A 333 12.56 24.16 11.75
CA SER A 333 11.18 24.61 11.59
C SER A 333 10.25 24.07 12.68
N LEU A 334 10.41 22.81 13.08
CA LEU A 334 9.65 22.22 14.18
C LEU A 334 10.07 22.82 15.53
N ASN A 335 11.38 22.90 15.77
CA ASN A 335 11.95 23.39 17.02
C ASN A 335 11.59 24.86 17.30
N ASP A 336 11.77 25.72 16.29
CA ASP A 336 11.58 27.17 16.42
C ASP A 336 10.10 27.56 16.54
N ASN A 337 9.21 26.67 16.09
CA ASN A 337 7.76 26.83 16.24
C ASN A 337 7.18 26.04 17.43
N ALA A 338 8.04 25.62 18.38
CA ALA A 338 7.64 24.99 19.64
C ALA A 338 6.83 23.69 19.50
N PHE A 339 7.10 22.90 18.45
CA PHE A 339 6.58 21.53 18.35
C PHE A 339 7.40 20.52 19.16
N LEU A 340 8.62 20.90 19.56
CA LEU A 340 9.56 20.06 20.30
C LEU A 340 9.83 20.64 21.70
N ASP A 341 9.96 19.75 22.69
CA ASP A 341 10.42 20.10 24.04
C ASP A 341 11.94 20.37 24.04
N VAL A 342 12.46 20.79 25.20
CA VAL A 342 13.89 21.12 25.35
C VAL A 342 14.84 19.93 25.12
N ARG A 343 14.31 18.70 25.05
CA ARG A 343 15.06 17.46 24.78
C ARG A 343 14.85 16.97 23.34
N GLY A 344 14.07 17.68 22.52
CA GLY A 344 13.77 17.32 21.14
C GLY A 344 12.58 16.37 20.97
N TYR A 345 11.79 16.11 22.03
CA TYR A 345 10.59 15.28 21.93
C TYR A 345 9.40 16.09 21.45
N LEU A 346 8.56 15.49 20.61
CA LEU A 346 7.28 16.08 20.22
C LEU A 346 6.40 16.29 21.45
N ILE A 347 5.87 17.50 21.60
CA ILE A 347 5.07 17.91 22.77
C ILE A 347 3.63 17.40 22.66
N GLU A 348 3.10 17.36 21.44
CA GLU A 348 1.74 16.94 21.13
C GLU A 348 1.74 15.87 20.03
N ASN A 349 0.64 15.12 19.96
CA ASN A 349 0.45 14.11 18.94
C ASN A 349 0.48 14.74 17.53
N PRO A 350 1.38 14.29 16.64
CA PRO A 350 1.55 14.88 15.31
C PRO A 350 0.33 14.71 14.41
N LYS A 351 -0.64 13.85 14.77
CA LYS A 351 -1.91 13.70 14.06
C LYS A 351 -2.80 14.93 14.15
N TRP A 352 -2.67 15.74 15.21
CA TRP A 352 -3.54 16.89 15.46
C TRP A 352 -2.81 18.20 15.79
N SER A 353 -1.48 18.17 15.90
CA SER A 353 -0.69 19.35 16.28
C SER A 353 -0.62 20.43 15.19
N GLY A 354 -0.83 20.06 13.91
CA GLY A 354 -0.73 20.99 12.78
C GLY A 354 0.70 21.37 12.37
N TRP A 355 1.69 20.56 12.74
CA TRP A 355 3.11 20.75 12.41
C TRP A 355 3.39 20.93 10.92
N GLN A 356 2.53 20.41 10.05
CA GLN A 356 2.67 20.52 8.59
C GLN A 356 2.71 21.99 8.14
N ALA A 357 1.99 22.88 8.83
CA ALA A 357 1.92 24.30 8.48
C ALA A 357 3.25 25.04 8.66
N VAL A 358 4.17 24.51 9.47
CA VAL A 358 5.47 25.12 9.71
C VAL A 358 6.57 24.54 8.84
N ILE A 359 6.31 23.51 8.05
CA ILE A 359 7.29 22.98 7.11
C ILE A 359 7.47 23.94 5.93
N PRO A 360 8.72 24.32 5.57
CA PRO A 360 8.95 25.17 4.41
C PRO A 360 8.37 24.58 3.13
N VAL A 361 7.67 25.41 2.33
CA VAL A 361 6.99 25.01 1.08
C VAL A 361 7.91 24.28 0.10
N LYS A 362 9.22 24.55 0.12
CA LYS A 362 10.20 23.81 -0.70
C LYS A 362 10.29 22.31 -0.41
N TYR A 363 9.71 21.84 0.70
CA TYR A 363 9.65 20.43 1.07
C TYR A 363 8.27 19.82 0.88
N ALA A 364 7.35 20.48 0.16
CA ALA A 364 6.01 19.97 -0.08
C ALA A 364 6.01 18.54 -0.67
N ASP A 365 6.93 18.27 -1.60
CA ASP A 365 7.07 16.95 -2.23
C ASP A 365 7.60 15.86 -1.27
N PHE A 366 8.18 16.27 -0.13
CA PHE A 366 8.72 15.39 0.90
C PHE A 366 7.82 15.29 2.14
N MET A 367 6.61 15.83 2.10
CA MET A 367 5.72 15.84 3.27
C MET A 367 5.41 14.44 3.78
N ARG A 368 5.27 13.45 2.90
CA ARG A 368 5.01 12.07 3.29
C ARG A 368 6.17 11.44 4.08
N PRO A 369 7.41 11.38 3.56
CA PRO A 369 8.52 10.86 4.34
C PRO A 369 8.75 11.67 5.62
N ILE A 370 8.54 12.99 5.59
CA ILE A 370 8.65 13.80 6.81
C ILE A 370 7.65 13.34 7.87
N GLU A 371 6.38 13.16 7.49
CA GLU A 371 5.32 12.67 8.36
C GLU A 371 5.65 11.28 8.94
N ASP A 372 6.10 10.34 8.12
CA ASP A 372 6.39 8.97 8.55
C ASP A 372 7.44 8.98 9.69
N TYR A 373 8.52 9.73 9.55
CA TYR A 373 9.55 9.86 10.60
C TYR A 373 9.05 10.60 11.86
N ILE A 374 8.19 11.61 11.72
CA ILE A 374 7.62 12.34 12.87
C ILE A 374 6.71 11.43 13.69
N TYR A 375 5.86 10.65 13.02
CA TYR A 375 4.97 9.71 13.69
C TYR A 375 5.74 8.57 14.36
N VAL A 376 6.80 8.06 13.70
CA VAL A 376 7.73 7.09 14.31
C VAL A 376 8.37 7.69 15.57
N ALA A 377 8.86 8.93 15.50
CA ALA A 377 9.46 9.61 16.65
C ALA A 377 8.47 9.84 17.80
N TYR A 378 7.19 10.05 17.52
CA TYR A 378 6.16 10.12 18.54
C TYR A 378 5.72 8.73 19.06
N ALA A 379 6.14 7.64 18.42
CA ALA A 379 5.58 6.30 18.60
C ALA A 379 4.05 6.25 18.38
N GLU A 380 3.61 6.85 17.28
CA GLU A 380 2.22 6.89 16.86
C GLU A 380 1.85 5.69 15.95
N HIS A 381 0.58 5.60 15.55
CA HIS A 381 0.03 4.62 14.61
C HIS A 381 0.64 4.69 13.18
N ARG A 382 1.89 4.26 13.04
CA ARG A 382 2.63 4.11 11.77
C ARG A 382 3.51 2.87 11.78
N PHE A 383 3.69 2.30 10.59
CA PHE A 383 4.72 1.30 10.37
C PHE A 383 6.10 1.89 10.67
N VAL A 384 6.91 1.17 11.46
CA VAL A 384 8.23 1.65 11.89
C VAL A 384 9.32 0.74 11.33
N GLY A 385 10.30 1.33 10.65
CA GLY A 385 11.45 0.60 10.11
C GLY A 385 12.42 0.07 11.18
N ASP A 386 12.33 0.62 12.40
CA ASP A 386 13.25 0.32 13.51
C ASP A 386 13.21 -1.15 13.96
N PHE A 387 12.12 -1.85 13.65
CA PHE A 387 11.92 -3.24 13.99
C PHE A 387 12.08 -4.20 12.82
N ASN A 388 12.50 -3.74 11.64
CA ASN A 388 12.76 -4.59 10.46
C ASN A 388 13.63 -5.79 10.84
N ASN A 389 14.79 -5.52 11.46
CA ASN A 389 15.71 -6.58 11.89
C ASN A 389 15.07 -7.58 12.85
N LYS A 390 14.23 -7.11 13.79
CA LYS A 390 13.53 -7.99 14.73
C LYS A 390 12.48 -8.84 14.03
N ILE A 391 11.77 -8.28 13.05
CA ILE A 391 10.79 -8.99 12.24
C ILE A 391 11.48 -10.10 11.46
N PHE A 392 12.55 -9.78 10.73
CA PHE A 392 13.26 -10.79 9.95
C PHE A 392 13.99 -11.80 10.81
N GLN A 393 14.48 -11.42 11.99
CA GLN A 393 15.02 -12.38 12.95
C GLN A 393 13.93 -13.37 13.40
N PHE A 394 12.75 -12.88 13.76
CA PHE A 394 11.62 -13.73 14.13
C PHE A 394 11.22 -14.64 12.96
N PHE A 395 11.16 -14.13 11.73
CA PHE A 395 10.85 -14.96 10.55
C PHE A 395 11.91 -16.03 10.28
N ALA A 396 13.19 -15.69 10.42
CA ALA A 396 14.31 -16.62 10.22
C ALA A 396 14.35 -17.73 11.29
N GLU A 397 14.02 -17.41 12.54
CA GLU A 397 13.92 -18.40 13.64
C GLU A 397 12.84 -19.46 13.40
N HIS A 398 11.86 -19.15 12.55
CA HIS A 398 10.76 -20.05 12.19
C HIS A 398 10.84 -20.56 10.76
N ALA A 399 11.93 -20.29 10.04
CA ALA A 399 12.10 -20.75 8.67
C ALA A 399 11.92 -22.27 8.57
N PRO A 400 11.22 -22.78 7.54
CA PRO A 400 11.06 -24.21 7.36
C PRO A 400 12.43 -24.85 7.22
N ILE A 401 12.64 -25.95 7.93
CA ILE A 401 13.87 -26.73 7.79
C ILE A 401 13.68 -27.67 6.59
N ILE A 402 14.25 -27.28 5.45
CA ILE A 402 14.08 -28.00 4.18
C ILE A 402 15.12 -29.15 4.10
N PRO A 403 14.73 -30.37 3.67
CA PRO A 403 15.69 -31.44 3.43
C PRO A 403 16.65 -31.06 2.29
N PRO A 404 17.91 -31.52 2.32
CA PRO A 404 18.83 -31.29 1.22
C PRO A 404 18.31 -31.98 -0.04
N THR A 405 18.64 -31.47 -1.23
CA THR A 405 18.37 -32.16 -2.50
C THR A 405 19.66 -32.31 -3.28
N ILE A 406 20.00 -33.52 -3.70
CA ILE A 406 21.19 -33.82 -4.51
C ILE A 406 20.79 -33.89 -5.98
N THR A 407 21.31 -32.96 -6.78
CA THR A 407 21.04 -32.89 -8.23
C THR A 407 22.13 -33.55 -9.05
N GLY A 408 23.35 -33.70 -8.52
CA GLY A 408 24.45 -34.30 -9.28
C GLY A 408 25.71 -34.62 -8.48
N LEU A 409 26.57 -35.42 -9.11
CA LEU A 409 27.94 -35.69 -8.68
C LEU A 409 28.89 -35.32 -9.82
N SER A 410 30.02 -34.70 -9.49
CA SER A 410 31.09 -34.38 -10.46
C SER A 410 31.68 -35.62 -11.15
N ALA A 411 31.63 -36.79 -10.49
CA ALA A 411 31.96 -38.09 -11.06
C ALA A 411 31.05 -39.18 -10.48
N SER A 412 30.74 -40.20 -11.28
CA SER A 412 29.92 -41.36 -10.87
C SER A 412 30.75 -42.53 -10.32
N SER A 413 32.07 -42.41 -10.30
CA SER A 413 32.99 -43.41 -9.73
C SER A 413 34.30 -42.79 -9.28
N GLY A 414 35.00 -43.43 -8.35
CA GLY A 414 36.32 -43.02 -7.89
C GLY A 414 36.95 -44.04 -6.96
N VAL A 415 38.16 -43.75 -6.50
CA VAL A 415 38.90 -44.55 -5.50
C VAL A 415 38.92 -43.82 -4.15
N VAL A 416 39.30 -44.55 -3.10
CA VAL A 416 39.48 -43.96 -1.76
C VAL A 416 40.43 -42.75 -1.82
N GLY A 417 40.00 -41.62 -1.25
CA GLY A 417 40.75 -40.38 -1.24
C GLY A 417 40.42 -39.41 -2.37
N ASP A 418 39.65 -39.82 -3.39
CA ASP A 418 39.20 -38.91 -4.44
C ASP A 418 38.26 -37.85 -3.88
N LEU A 419 38.40 -36.62 -4.40
CA LEU A 419 37.50 -35.50 -4.10
C LEU A 419 36.35 -35.49 -5.11
N ILE A 420 35.12 -35.57 -4.61
CA ILE A 420 33.89 -35.53 -5.38
C ILE A 420 33.08 -34.32 -4.96
N THR A 421 32.77 -33.44 -5.89
CA THR A 421 31.76 -32.40 -5.68
C THR A 421 30.35 -32.99 -5.83
N ILE A 422 29.52 -32.79 -4.81
CA ILE A 422 28.07 -33.00 -4.81
C ILE A 422 27.41 -31.65 -5.10
N SER A 423 26.56 -31.61 -6.12
CA SER A 423 25.75 -30.45 -6.47
C SER A 423 24.30 -30.66 -6.02
N GLY A 424 23.63 -29.59 -5.60
CA GLY A 424 22.30 -29.69 -5.02
C GLY A 424 21.78 -28.36 -4.47
N GLU A 425 20.89 -28.46 -3.48
CA GLU A 425 20.26 -27.34 -2.76
C GLU A 425 20.13 -27.69 -1.26
N ALA A 426 20.00 -26.65 -0.42
CA ALA A 426 19.83 -26.76 1.03
C ALA A 426 20.95 -27.54 1.73
N PHE A 427 22.21 -27.32 1.32
CA PHE A 427 23.38 -27.93 1.94
C PHE A 427 23.94 -27.17 3.14
N THR A 428 23.54 -25.91 3.36
CA THR A 428 23.91 -25.18 4.58
C THR A 428 23.36 -25.93 5.80
N GLY A 429 24.21 -26.17 6.79
CA GLY A 429 23.84 -26.98 7.96
C GLY A 429 23.98 -28.49 7.77
N THR A 430 24.61 -28.96 6.68
CA THR A 430 24.99 -30.37 6.54
C THR A 430 25.83 -30.82 7.73
N ASN A 431 25.33 -31.81 8.46
CA ASN A 431 25.94 -32.32 9.67
C ASN A 431 26.76 -33.61 9.42
N VAL A 432 26.36 -34.44 8.45
CA VAL A 432 27.12 -35.63 8.06
C VAL A 432 26.88 -36.04 6.60
N VAL A 433 27.92 -36.54 5.95
CA VAL A 433 27.83 -37.20 4.64
C VAL A 433 28.31 -38.65 4.77
N PHE A 434 27.55 -39.59 4.19
CA PHE A 434 27.93 -41.00 4.13
C PHE A 434 28.07 -41.45 2.68
N LEU A 435 28.98 -42.39 2.43
CA LEU A 435 28.94 -43.27 1.26
C LEU A 435 28.55 -44.67 1.73
N GLY A 436 27.31 -45.07 1.46
CA GLY A 436 26.73 -46.27 2.07
C GLY A 436 26.64 -46.11 3.60
N SER A 437 27.28 -46.99 4.36
CA SER A 437 27.37 -46.90 5.83
C SER A 437 28.63 -46.19 6.34
N THR A 438 29.54 -45.78 5.45
CA THR A 438 30.85 -45.22 5.82
C THR A 438 30.79 -43.69 5.81
N ALA A 439 31.10 -43.06 6.95
CA ALA A 439 31.14 -41.60 7.04
C ALA A 439 32.27 -41.04 6.16
N ALA A 440 31.96 -40.00 5.39
CA ALA A 440 32.88 -39.31 4.51
C ALA A 440 33.30 -37.96 5.11
N SER A 441 34.55 -37.56 4.88
CA SER A 441 34.95 -36.18 5.18
C SER A 441 34.44 -35.27 4.09
N PHE A 442 33.89 -34.12 4.48
CA PHE A 442 33.31 -33.18 3.53
C PHE A 442 33.55 -31.73 3.97
N VAL A 443 33.38 -30.81 3.03
CA VAL A 443 33.36 -29.36 3.24
C VAL A 443 32.15 -28.81 2.50
N VAL A 444 31.28 -28.09 3.20
CA VAL A 444 30.20 -27.33 2.57
C VAL A 444 30.83 -26.08 1.94
N ILE A 445 30.79 -25.97 0.62
CA ILE A 445 31.36 -24.83 -0.12
C ILE A 445 30.33 -23.71 -0.23
N SER A 446 29.07 -24.08 -0.49
CA SER A 446 27.92 -23.17 -0.52
C SER A 446 26.64 -23.97 -0.28
N ASP A 447 25.49 -23.28 -0.24
CA ASP A 447 24.19 -23.95 -0.12
C ASP A 447 23.87 -24.91 -1.27
N THR A 448 24.57 -24.78 -2.40
CA THR A 448 24.37 -25.62 -3.60
C THR A 448 25.54 -26.57 -3.90
N GLN A 449 26.58 -26.56 -3.06
CA GLN A 449 27.79 -27.36 -3.30
C GLN A 449 28.44 -27.89 -2.03
N ILE A 450 28.68 -29.21 -2.01
CA ILE A 450 29.51 -29.89 -1.02
C ILE A 450 30.67 -30.57 -1.75
N ASP A 451 31.89 -30.41 -1.24
CA ASP A 451 33.01 -31.25 -1.64
C ASP A 451 33.18 -32.38 -0.63
N VAL A 452 33.10 -33.63 -1.07
CA VAL A 452 33.22 -34.84 -0.23
C VAL A 452 34.40 -35.70 -0.69
N THR A 453 35.14 -36.28 0.25
CA THR A 453 36.22 -37.24 -0.05
C THR A 453 35.71 -38.66 0.07
N VAL A 454 36.01 -39.52 -0.90
CA VAL A 454 35.65 -40.96 -0.86
C VAL A 454 36.34 -41.61 0.35
N PRO A 455 35.59 -42.10 1.35
CA PRO A 455 36.20 -42.54 2.60
C PRO A 455 36.83 -43.93 2.49
N ALA A 456 37.85 -44.18 3.31
CA ALA A 456 38.48 -45.48 3.42
C ALA A 456 37.47 -46.54 3.91
N GLY A 457 37.48 -47.72 3.27
CA GLY A 457 36.54 -48.80 3.58
C GLY A 457 35.12 -48.58 3.02
N ALA A 458 34.90 -47.57 2.18
CA ALA A 458 33.67 -47.46 1.42
C ALA A 458 33.51 -48.59 0.39
N SER A 459 32.27 -48.98 0.14
CA SER A 459 31.89 -49.84 -0.98
C SER A 459 30.96 -49.06 -1.91
N THR A 460 30.84 -49.50 -3.17
CA THR A 460 29.90 -48.94 -4.15
C THR A 460 28.51 -48.79 -3.54
N SER A 461 28.04 -47.53 -3.48
CA SER A 461 26.78 -47.15 -2.83
C SER A 461 26.38 -45.74 -3.23
N ARG A 462 25.36 -45.16 -2.59
CA ARG A 462 24.96 -43.76 -2.79
C ARG A 462 25.62 -42.87 -1.74
N PHE A 463 25.98 -41.65 -2.13
CA PHE A 463 26.20 -40.60 -1.16
C PHE A 463 24.88 -40.23 -0.51
N ARG A 464 24.89 -40.01 0.80
CA ARG A 464 23.75 -39.56 1.58
C ARG A 464 24.17 -38.33 2.38
N VAL A 465 23.49 -37.22 2.16
CA VAL A 465 23.74 -35.95 2.83
C VAL A 465 22.65 -35.76 3.87
N PHE A 466 23.03 -35.50 5.12
CA PHE A 466 22.11 -35.25 6.23
C PHE A 466 22.23 -33.81 6.71
N THR A 467 21.08 -33.17 6.90
CA THR A 467 20.92 -31.88 7.56
C THR A 467 19.90 -32.03 8.68
N ASP A 468 19.62 -30.95 9.41
CA ASP A 468 18.53 -30.95 10.39
C ASP A 468 17.15 -30.99 9.73
N GLY A 469 17.06 -30.67 8.43
CA GLY A 469 15.84 -30.74 7.62
C GLY A 469 15.56 -32.13 7.04
N GLY A 470 16.49 -33.06 7.16
CA GLY A 470 16.34 -34.44 6.68
C GLY A 470 17.57 -34.95 5.95
N ASN A 471 17.36 -35.78 4.92
CA ASN A 471 18.45 -36.30 4.10
C ASN A 471 17.99 -36.57 2.68
N ASP A 472 18.95 -36.59 1.76
CA ASP A 472 18.76 -37.06 0.40
C ASP A 472 19.95 -37.90 -0.06
N GLN A 473 19.75 -38.67 -1.14
CA GLN A 473 20.70 -39.64 -1.64
C GLN A 473 20.99 -39.44 -3.12
N SER A 474 22.27 -39.45 -3.47
CA SER A 474 22.72 -39.35 -4.85
C SER A 474 22.32 -40.58 -5.68
N VAL A 475 22.59 -40.53 -6.99
CA VAL A 475 22.75 -41.75 -7.80
C VAL A 475 23.85 -42.65 -7.25
N VAL A 476 23.90 -43.92 -7.66
CA VAL A 476 24.95 -44.85 -7.22
C VAL A 476 26.32 -44.34 -7.67
N PHE A 477 27.24 -44.26 -6.73
CA PHE A 477 28.66 -43.96 -6.93
C PHE A 477 29.46 -45.26 -6.82
N MET A 478 30.27 -45.56 -7.85
CA MET A 478 31.10 -46.77 -7.87
C MET A 478 32.46 -46.54 -7.21
N VAL A 479 32.79 -47.35 -6.21
CA VAL A 479 34.12 -47.38 -5.59
C VAL A 479 34.95 -48.46 -6.27
N ASN A 480 36.07 -48.08 -6.89
CA ASN A 480 36.91 -48.95 -7.72
C ASN A 480 38.10 -49.57 -6.97
#